data_AF-A0A923D5F3-F1
#
_entry.id   AF-A0A923D5F3-F1
#
_cell.length_a   1.000
_cell.length_b   1.000
_cell.length_c   1.000
_cell.angle_alpha   90.00
_cell.angle_beta   90.00
_cell.angle_gamma   90.00
#
_symmetry.space_group_name_H-M   'P 1'
#
loop_
_entity.id
_entity.type
_entity.pdbx_description
1 polymer ?
#
loop_
_entity_poly.entity_id
_entity_poly.type
_entity_poly.pdbx_seq_one_letter_code
_entity_poly.pdbx_strand_id
1 'polypeptide(L)'
;MEKFDVIIAGAGLAGLAAAYTLAGSGLEVLVLERGDYPGAKNVTGGRLYVNPVRDLFPGLWDKAPLERFIVHEGAVLMAKERSVAVHYSGHELRAEPHQSYTVLRAKFDRWLAEQVEAKGAMLLTRVRVDEVIKENERVVGVLAGGDELRADCVIACDGVLSLVSEKAGLRVPGSCHDYAVGIKEVIALDPAVINDRFHLEGDEGAACLYIGEATQGLFGGGFLYTNKESISLGIVIGIESLLETESSPDAPALLDAFKQRSEVAPLIRGGTPVEYAAHVIPEGGFKALGRLYGDGMLVAGDAAGFALNIGFTVRGMEYALASGYYAAQAVLKAKEAGNFGSENLSIYKQYLEESFVLKDFKAFQETPAVLSNTRFIRHYPELAGNLLAEIYRVPPGPKDRLYPTIRKIFTLSEMWAQFKDFREVTRI
;
A
#
# COMPACT_ATOMS: atom_id res chain seq x y z
N MET A 1 0.45 -39.47 -7.00
CA MET A 1 -0.21 -38.25 -6.51
C MET A 1 -0.35 -37.33 -7.70
N GLU A 2 -1.55 -36.81 -7.96
CA GLU A 2 -1.73 -35.70 -8.89
C GLU A 2 -0.86 -34.52 -8.42
N LYS A 3 -0.20 -33.87 -9.37
CA LYS A 3 0.79 -32.82 -9.14
C LYS A 3 0.35 -31.62 -9.93
N PHE A 4 0.22 -30.48 -9.27
CA PHE A 4 -0.10 -29.21 -9.92
C PHE A 4 1.12 -28.68 -10.69
N ASP A 5 0.88 -27.86 -11.70
CA ASP A 5 1.97 -27.08 -12.27
C ASP A 5 2.44 -26.05 -11.25
N VAL A 6 1.49 -25.36 -10.59
CA VAL A 6 1.80 -24.26 -9.67
C VAL A 6 0.89 -24.28 -8.46
N ILE A 7 1.49 -24.13 -7.28
CA ILE A 7 0.76 -23.79 -6.05
C ILE A 7 1.06 -22.35 -5.67
N ILE A 8 0.03 -21.57 -5.39
CA ILE A 8 0.11 -20.17 -4.98
C ILE A 8 -0.38 -20.05 -3.54
N ALA A 9 0.49 -19.59 -2.64
CA ALA A 9 0.17 -19.38 -1.24
C ALA A 9 -0.34 -17.95 -1.04
N GLY A 10 -1.65 -17.78 -0.87
CA GLY A 10 -2.33 -16.52 -0.61
C GLY A 10 -3.14 -16.01 -1.81
N ALA A 11 -4.41 -15.66 -1.59
CA ALA A 11 -5.31 -15.08 -2.59
C ALA A 11 -5.46 -13.55 -2.41
N GLY A 12 -4.35 -12.87 -2.15
CA GLY A 12 -4.24 -11.42 -2.32
C GLY A 12 -4.01 -11.03 -3.78
N LEU A 13 -3.82 -9.74 -4.05
CA LEU A 13 -3.65 -9.24 -5.42
C LEU A 13 -2.51 -9.90 -6.18
N ALA A 14 -1.35 -10.14 -5.54
CA ALA A 14 -0.23 -10.82 -6.18
C ALA A 14 -0.55 -12.26 -6.56
N GLY A 15 -1.15 -13.02 -5.64
CA GLY A 15 -1.49 -14.42 -5.87
C GLY A 15 -2.58 -14.57 -6.92
N LEU A 16 -3.62 -13.73 -6.87
CA LEU A 16 -4.69 -13.74 -7.86
C LEU A 16 -4.22 -13.28 -9.23
N ALA A 17 -3.32 -12.28 -9.33
CA ALA A 17 -2.71 -11.88 -10.59
C ALA A 17 -1.86 -12.99 -11.21
N ALA A 18 -1.05 -13.69 -10.39
CA ALA A 18 -0.28 -14.83 -10.84
C ALA A 18 -1.19 -15.95 -11.33
N ALA A 19 -2.21 -16.30 -10.55
CA ALA A 19 -3.18 -17.34 -10.90
C ALA A 19 -3.95 -17.02 -12.18
N TYR A 20 -4.43 -15.78 -12.32
CA TYR A 20 -5.15 -15.31 -13.50
C TYR A 20 -4.33 -15.48 -14.77
N THR A 21 -3.03 -15.16 -14.69
CA THR A 21 -2.10 -15.24 -15.82
C THR A 21 -1.74 -16.69 -16.17
N LEU A 22 -1.45 -17.51 -15.16
CA LEU A 22 -1.05 -18.92 -15.33
C LEU A 22 -2.21 -19.79 -15.83
N ALA A 23 -3.37 -19.71 -15.18
CA ALA A 23 -4.56 -20.47 -15.59
C ALA A 23 -5.06 -20.01 -16.96
N GLY A 24 -5.00 -18.71 -17.24
CA GLY A 24 -5.28 -18.16 -18.57
C GLY A 24 -4.34 -18.67 -19.68
N SER A 25 -3.19 -19.23 -19.31
CA SER A 25 -2.22 -19.85 -20.20
C SER A 25 -2.31 -21.39 -20.20
N GLY A 26 -3.30 -21.96 -19.51
CA GLY A 26 -3.61 -23.39 -19.51
C GLY A 26 -2.85 -24.25 -18.49
N LEU A 27 -2.20 -23.64 -17.48
CA LEU A 27 -1.54 -24.39 -16.41
C LEU A 27 -2.53 -24.85 -15.32
N GLU A 28 -2.25 -26.00 -14.72
CA GLU A 28 -2.97 -26.49 -13.54
C GLU A 28 -2.50 -25.73 -12.28
N VAL A 29 -3.30 -24.75 -11.87
CA VAL A 29 -2.98 -23.84 -10.76
C VAL A 29 -3.87 -24.10 -9.56
N LEU A 30 -3.26 -24.26 -8.39
CA LEU A 30 -3.94 -24.30 -7.09
C LEU A 30 -3.60 -23.05 -6.27
N VAL A 31 -4.60 -22.28 -5.89
CA VAL A 31 -4.48 -21.13 -4.99
C VAL A 31 -4.99 -21.52 -3.60
N LEU A 32 -4.19 -21.29 -2.57
CA LEU A 32 -4.53 -21.59 -1.17
C LEU A 32 -4.71 -20.30 -0.38
N GLU A 33 -5.91 -20.08 0.17
CA GLU A 33 -6.25 -18.92 0.99
C GLU A 33 -6.65 -19.34 2.40
N ARG A 34 -6.07 -18.69 3.41
CA ARG A 34 -6.38 -18.99 4.82
C ARG A 34 -7.72 -18.39 5.28
N GLY A 35 -8.13 -17.26 4.70
CA GLY A 35 -9.39 -16.61 5.01
C GLY A 35 -10.60 -17.38 4.50
N ASP A 36 -11.78 -16.96 4.97
CA ASP A 36 -13.06 -17.50 4.51
C ASP A 36 -13.31 -17.29 3.01
N TYR A 37 -12.75 -16.22 2.46
CA TYR A 37 -12.78 -15.87 1.04
C TYR A 37 -11.60 -14.93 0.72
N PRO A 38 -11.15 -14.86 -0.54
CA PRO A 38 -10.16 -13.86 -0.97
C PRO A 38 -10.64 -12.44 -0.67
N GLY A 39 -9.84 -11.68 0.07
CA GLY A 39 -10.21 -10.35 0.55
C GLY A 39 -10.63 -10.29 2.03
N ALA A 40 -10.99 -11.40 2.67
CA ALA A 40 -11.45 -11.43 4.07
C ALA A 40 -10.40 -10.95 5.08
N LYS A 41 -9.13 -11.07 4.73
CA LYS A 41 -7.98 -10.71 5.58
C LYS A 41 -7.18 -9.52 5.04
N ASN A 42 -7.61 -8.98 3.90
CA ASN A 42 -6.80 -8.07 3.11
C ASN A 42 -7.20 -6.64 3.43
N VAL A 43 -6.26 -5.89 3.99
CA VAL A 43 -6.47 -4.51 4.44
C VAL A 43 -5.65 -3.58 3.57
N THR A 44 -6.23 -2.42 3.26
CA THR A 44 -5.57 -1.35 2.52
C THR A 44 -6.30 -0.05 2.83
N GLY A 45 -5.62 1.09 2.69
CA GLY A 45 -6.30 2.38 2.67
C GLY A 45 -7.38 2.42 1.59
N GLY A 46 -7.11 1.86 0.41
CA GLY A 46 -8.11 1.63 -0.63
C GLY A 46 -7.79 2.25 -1.98
N ARG A 47 -6.63 2.88 -2.20
CA ARG A 47 -6.33 3.55 -3.46
C ARG A 47 -5.51 2.66 -4.42
N LEU A 48 -6.12 2.25 -5.53
CA LEU A 48 -5.53 1.41 -6.57
C LEU A 48 -5.14 2.25 -7.79
N TYR A 49 -3.85 2.24 -8.15
CA TYR A 49 -3.36 2.83 -9.39
C TYR A 49 -3.42 1.81 -10.51
N VAL A 50 -4.27 2.05 -11.51
CA VAL A 50 -4.52 1.08 -12.59
C VAL A 50 -3.57 1.30 -13.76
N ASN A 51 -3.18 2.55 -14.05
CA ASN A 51 -2.34 2.86 -15.22
C ASN A 51 -1.07 1.98 -15.35
N PRO A 52 -0.26 1.75 -14.30
CA PRO A 52 0.97 0.95 -14.43
C PRO A 52 0.73 -0.53 -14.78
N VAL A 53 -0.48 -1.04 -14.52
CA VAL A 53 -0.84 -2.46 -14.66
C VAL A 53 -1.95 -2.71 -15.67
N ARG A 54 -2.49 -1.65 -16.28
CA ARG A 54 -3.67 -1.72 -17.15
C ARG A 54 -3.46 -2.74 -18.27
N ASP A 55 -2.33 -2.62 -18.96
CA ASP A 55 -1.99 -3.43 -20.14
C ASP A 55 -1.53 -4.84 -19.78
N LEU A 56 -1.19 -5.11 -18.51
CA LEU A 56 -0.87 -6.46 -18.04
C LEU A 56 -2.12 -7.34 -17.96
N PHE A 57 -3.30 -6.74 -17.81
CA PHE A 57 -4.57 -7.43 -17.65
C PHE A 57 -5.64 -6.87 -18.61
N PRO A 58 -5.51 -7.13 -19.92
CA PRO A 58 -6.43 -6.59 -20.92
C PRO A 58 -7.88 -7.07 -20.65
N GLY A 59 -8.83 -6.12 -20.66
CA GLY A 59 -10.26 -6.36 -20.44
C GLY A 59 -10.68 -6.66 -19.00
N LEU A 60 -9.73 -6.82 -18.06
CA LEU A 60 -10.05 -7.09 -16.65
C LEU A 60 -10.79 -5.91 -16.01
N TRP A 61 -10.36 -4.68 -16.30
CA TRP A 61 -10.79 -3.47 -15.61
C TRP A 61 -12.23 -3.05 -15.89
N ASP A 62 -12.80 -3.46 -17.02
CA ASP A 62 -14.11 -2.99 -17.49
C ASP A 62 -15.28 -3.44 -16.59
N LYS A 63 -15.08 -4.55 -15.85
CA LYS A 63 -16.08 -5.14 -14.95
C LYS A 63 -15.62 -5.17 -13.50
N ALA A 64 -14.46 -4.61 -13.20
CA ALA A 64 -13.91 -4.61 -11.86
C ALA A 64 -14.83 -3.79 -10.92
N PRO A 65 -15.09 -4.25 -9.69
CA PRO A 65 -15.92 -3.53 -8.71
C PRO A 65 -15.11 -2.39 -8.08
N LEU A 66 -14.75 -1.41 -8.92
CA LEU A 66 -14.09 -0.18 -8.53
C LEU A 66 -15.10 0.73 -7.82
N GLU A 67 -14.67 1.44 -6.79
CA GLU A 67 -15.51 2.39 -6.06
C GLU A 67 -15.49 3.73 -6.80
N ARG A 68 -14.63 4.70 -6.45
CA ARG A 68 -14.62 6.03 -7.08
C ARG A 68 -13.31 6.32 -7.80
N PHE A 69 -13.32 6.98 -8.96
CA PHE A 69 -12.08 7.41 -9.63
C PHE A 69 -11.59 8.74 -9.03
N ILE A 70 -10.30 8.82 -8.67
CA ILE A 70 -9.78 9.96 -7.90
C ILE A 70 -9.58 11.19 -8.79
N VAL A 71 -10.26 12.30 -8.46
CA VAL A 71 -10.18 13.60 -9.15
C VAL A 71 -9.70 14.75 -8.28
N HIS A 72 -9.65 14.54 -6.96
CA HIS A 72 -9.13 15.50 -5.99
C HIS A 72 -8.06 14.84 -5.12
N GLU A 73 -6.90 15.46 -5.05
CA GLU A 73 -5.80 15.09 -4.15
C GLU A 73 -5.71 16.11 -3.01
N GLY A 74 -5.36 15.64 -1.82
CA GLY A 74 -5.15 16.48 -0.66
C GLY A 74 -3.92 16.05 0.14
N ALA A 75 -3.17 17.03 0.62
CA ALA A 75 -2.14 16.84 1.64
C ALA A 75 -2.38 17.84 2.77
N VAL A 76 -2.48 17.35 4.01
CA VAL A 76 -2.74 18.18 5.19
C VAL A 76 -1.55 18.08 6.14
N LEU A 77 -0.85 19.20 6.32
CA LEU A 77 0.19 19.36 7.33
C LEU A 77 -0.47 19.73 8.65
N MET A 78 -0.45 18.82 9.62
CA MET A 78 -1.12 18.97 10.90
C MET A 78 -0.16 19.39 12.01
N ALA A 79 -0.41 20.57 12.57
CA ALA A 79 0.18 21.07 13.80
C ALA A 79 -0.83 20.96 14.96
N LYS A 80 -0.41 21.26 16.19
CA LYS A 80 -1.22 20.97 17.38
C LYS A 80 -2.58 21.67 17.35
N GLU A 81 -2.56 22.97 17.07
CA GLU A 81 -3.76 23.82 17.12
C GLU A 81 -4.19 24.34 15.75
N ARG A 82 -3.54 23.88 14.67
CA ARG A 82 -3.75 24.40 13.31
C ARG A 82 -3.29 23.39 12.28
N SER A 83 -3.79 23.52 11.07
CA SER A 83 -3.32 22.74 9.93
C SER A 83 -3.26 23.57 8.66
N VAL A 84 -2.42 23.13 7.74
CA VAL A 84 -2.32 23.68 6.39
C VAL A 84 -2.69 22.59 5.40
N ALA A 85 -3.76 22.80 4.65
CA ALA A 85 -4.20 21.87 3.61
C ALA A 85 -3.80 22.40 2.23
N VAL A 86 -3.27 21.53 1.39
CA VAL A 86 -3.04 21.75 -0.03
C VAL A 86 -3.92 20.78 -0.79
N HIS A 87 -4.74 21.32 -1.69
CA HIS A 87 -5.60 20.52 -2.55
C HIS A 87 -5.18 20.69 -4.01
N TYR A 88 -5.17 19.58 -4.73
CA TYR A 88 -4.90 19.55 -6.15
C TYR A 88 -6.06 18.91 -6.90
N SER A 89 -6.57 19.63 -7.89
CA SER A 89 -7.60 19.18 -8.81
C SER A 89 -7.19 19.61 -10.21
N GLY A 90 -7.01 18.65 -11.12
CA GLY A 90 -6.60 18.88 -12.50
C GLY A 90 -7.51 18.16 -13.48
N HIS A 91 -7.57 18.65 -14.73
CA HIS A 91 -8.36 18.01 -15.79
C HIS A 91 -7.83 16.61 -16.13
N GLU A 92 -6.52 16.40 -16.00
CA GLU A 92 -5.86 15.12 -16.25
C GLU A 92 -6.27 14.01 -15.27
N LEU A 93 -6.74 14.36 -14.06
CA LEU A 93 -7.27 13.38 -13.12
C LEU A 93 -8.65 12.84 -13.54
N ARG A 94 -9.39 13.61 -14.35
CA ARG A 94 -10.69 13.21 -14.94
C ARG A 94 -10.54 12.53 -16.29
N ALA A 95 -9.35 12.54 -16.89
CA ALA A 95 -9.14 11.97 -18.21
C ALA A 95 -9.41 10.46 -18.22
N GLU A 96 -10.05 9.98 -19.28
CA GLU A 96 -10.20 8.55 -19.53
C GLU A 96 -9.01 8.00 -20.34
N PRO A 97 -8.57 6.75 -20.07
CA PRO A 97 -9.02 5.92 -18.97
C PRO A 97 -8.45 6.41 -17.62
N HIS A 98 -9.27 6.44 -16.56
CA HIS A 98 -8.85 7.05 -15.29
C HIS A 98 -7.64 6.36 -14.64
N GLN A 99 -6.79 7.16 -14.01
CA GLN A 99 -5.51 6.72 -13.45
C GLN A 99 -5.65 5.80 -12.24
N SER A 100 -6.54 6.14 -11.31
CA SER A 100 -6.66 5.45 -10.04
C SER A 100 -8.08 5.46 -9.50
N TYR A 101 -8.40 4.45 -8.71
CA TYR A 101 -9.72 4.26 -8.12
C TYR A 101 -9.59 3.94 -6.64
N THR A 102 -10.60 4.28 -5.85
CA THR A 102 -10.81 3.63 -4.57
C THR A 102 -11.36 2.22 -4.78
N VAL A 103 -11.02 1.31 -3.87
CA VAL A 103 -11.48 -0.07 -3.83
C VAL A 103 -11.68 -0.53 -2.39
N LEU A 104 -12.64 -1.43 -2.21
CA LEU A 104 -12.80 -2.21 -0.99
C LEU A 104 -12.32 -3.64 -1.26
N ARG A 105 -11.20 -4.05 -0.64
CA ARG A 105 -10.53 -5.34 -0.95
C ARG A 105 -11.43 -6.56 -0.76
N ALA A 106 -12.32 -6.54 0.22
CA ALA A 106 -13.29 -7.62 0.42
C ALA A 106 -14.21 -7.85 -0.79
N LYS A 107 -14.57 -6.78 -1.53
CA LYS A 107 -15.35 -6.87 -2.78
C LYS A 107 -14.44 -7.19 -3.97
N PHE A 108 -13.35 -6.45 -4.10
CA PHE A 108 -12.46 -6.53 -5.26
C PHE A 108 -11.76 -7.88 -5.37
N ASP A 109 -11.19 -8.39 -4.28
CA ASP A 109 -10.42 -9.64 -4.33
C ASP A 109 -11.33 -10.86 -4.53
N ARG A 110 -12.55 -10.81 -3.98
CA ARG A 110 -13.56 -11.85 -4.22
C ARG A 110 -13.95 -11.90 -5.69
N TRP A 111 -14.23 -10.74 -6.29
CA TRP A 111 -14.52 -10.66 -7.72
C TRP A 111 -13.33 -11.12 -8.58
N LEU A 112 -12.10 -10.73 -8.23
CA LEU A 112 -10.91 -11.14 -8.96
C LEU A 112 -10.69 -12.66 -8.86
N ALA A 113 -11.01 -13.25 -7.71
CA ALA A 113 -11.00 -14.69 -7.51
C ALA A 113 -12.00 -15.41 -8.43
N GLU A 114 -13.22 -14.88 -8.59
CA GLU A 114 -14.19 -15.42 -9.56
C GLU A 114 -13.63 -15.37 -11.00
N GLN A 115 -12.88 -14.33 -11.36
CA GLN A 115 -12.22 -14.25 -12.68
C GLN A 115 -11.10 -15.29 -12.83
N VAL A 116 -10.39 -15.59 -11.74
CA VAL A 116 -9.33 -16.60 -11.68
C VAL A 116 -9.91 -18.02 -11.81
N GLU A 117 -10.99 -18.33 -11.08
CA GLU A 117 -11.70 -19.61 -11.18
C GLU A 117 -12.32 -19.80 -12.58
N ALA A 118 -12.88 -18.74 -13.17
CA ALA A 118 -13.40 -18.77 -14.54
C ALA A 118 -12.31 -19.07 -15.61
N LYS A 119 -11.03 -18.86 -15.28
CA LYS A 119 -9.89 -19.25 -16.12
C LYS A 119 -9.39 -20.68 -15.86
N GLY A 120 -9.97 -21.40 -14.91
CA GLY A 120 -9.66 -22.80 -14.63
C GLY A 120 -8.70 -23.03 -13.47
N ALA A 121 -8.30 -21.98 -12.73
CA ALA A 121 -7.56 -22.19 -11.48
C ALA A 121 -8.48 -22.77 -10.40
N MET A 122 -7.94 -23.67 -9.57
CA MET A 122 -8.62 -24.13 -8.37
C MET A 122 -8.26 -23.23 -7.19
N LEU A 123 -9.27 -22.76 -6.48
CA LEU A 123 -9.10 -21.93 -5.28
C LEU A 123 -9.65 -22.67 -4.07
N LEU A 124 -8.81 -22.87 -3.04
CA LEU A 124 -9.23 -23.44 -1.76
C LEU A 124 -9.07 -22.39 -0.66
N THR A 125 -10.20 -21.98 -0.09
CA THR A 125 -10.28 -21.08 1.07
C THR A 125 -10.23 -21.86 2.39
N ARG A 126 -9.98 -21.18 3.51
CA ARG A 126 -9.81 -21.78 4.85
C ARG A 126 -8.67 -22.81 4.92
N VAL A 127 -7.71 -22.73 4.00
CA VAL A 127 -6.55 -23.62 3.96
C VAL A 127 -5.30 -22.77 4.20
N ARG A 128 -4.65 -22.99 5.34
CA ARG A 128 -3.36 -22.36 5.64
C ARG A 128 -2.25 -23.22 5.05
N VAL A 129 -1.31 -22.59 4.33
CA VAL A 129 -0.01 -23.20 4.05
C VAL A 129 0.81 -23.19 5.33
N ASP A 130 1.14 -24.37 5.82
CA ASP A 130 1.88 -24.57 7.05
C ASP A 130 3.38 -24.66 6.77
N GLU A 131 3.82 -25.49 5.82
CA GLU A 131 5.24 -25.70 5.50
C GLU A 131 5.48 -25.72 3.99
N VAL A 132 6.73 -25.52 3.58
CA VAL A 132 7.20 -25.85 2.23
C VAL A 132 7.81 -27.24 2.23
N ILE A 133 7.54 -28.04 1.20
CA ILE A 133 8.14 -29.37 1.04
C ILE A 133 9.40 -29.22 0.21
N LYS A 134 10.54 -29.69 0.73
CA LYS A 134 11.84 -29.62 0.05
C LYS A 134 12.41 -31.00 -0.27
N GLU A 135 12.98 -31.14 -1.45
CA GLU A 135 13.78 -32.30 -1.88
C GLU A 135 15.12 -31.79 -2.43
N ASN A 136 16.23 -32.17 -1.82
CA ASN A 136 17.56 -31.68 -2.19
C ASN A 136 17.62 -30.14 -2.29
N GLU A 137 17.12 -29.44 -1.26
CA GLU A 137 16.97 -27.97 -1.18
C GLU A 137 15.98 -27.33 -2.15
N ARG A 138 15.46 -28.05 -3.15
CA ARG A 138 14.43 -27.54 -4.06
C ARG A 138 13.04 -27.64 -3.43
N VAL A 139 12.25 -26.58 -3.53
CA VAL A 139 10.83 -26.59 -3.15
C VAL A 139 10.03 -27.36 -4.21
N VAL A 140 9.23 -28.34 -3.75
CA VAL A 140 8.46 -29.26 -4.61
C VAL A 140 6.97 -29.33 -4.24
N GLY A 141 6.53 -28.44 -3.36
CA GLY A 141 5.15 -28.43 -2.86
C GLY A 141 5.01 -27.73 -1.52
N VAL A 142 3.86 -27.92 -0.89
CA VAL A 142 3.51 -27.36 0.41
C VAL A 142 2.77 -28.39 1.27
N LEU A 143 2.88 -28.25 2.59
CA LEU A 143 1.96 -28.87 3.53
C LEU A 143 0.87 -27.86 3.84
N ALA A 144 -0.38 -28.21 3.60
CA ALA A 144 -1.50 -27.29 3.84
C ALA A 144 -2.74 -28.06 4.31
N GLY A 145 -3.33 -27.62 5.42
CA GLY A 145 -4.53 -28.28 5.97
C GLY A 145 -4.32 -29.73 6.43
N GLY A 146 -3.07 -30.14 6.64
CA GLY A 146 -2.69 -31.52 6.98
C GLY A 146 -2.32 -32.41 5.79
N ASP A 147 -2.48 -31.92 4.55
CA ASP A 147 -2.20 -32.67 3.33
C ASP A 147 -0.91 -32.20 2.64
N GLU A 148 -0.15 -33.14 2.08
CA GLU A 148 0.98 -32.85 1.20
C GLU A 148 0.49 -32.58 -0.23
N LEU A 149 0.72 -31.36 -0.73
CA LEU A 149 0.35 -30.94 -2.07
C LEU A 149 1.62 -30.67 -2.88
N ARG A 150 1.80 -31.38 -3.99
CA ARG A 150 3.02 -31.29 -4.82
C ARG A 150 2.81 -30.38 -6.03
N ALA A 151 3.86 -29.64 -6.41
CA ALA A 151 3.87 -28.78 -7.59
C ALA A 151 5.23 -28.71 -8.29
N ASP A 152 5.26 -28.27 -9.55
CA ASP A 152 6.51 -27.94 -10.24
C ASP A 152 7.16 -26.68 -9.65
N CYS A 153 6.32 -25.70 -9.24
CA CYS A 153 6.71 -24.44 -8.64
C CYS A 153 5.72 -23.96 -7.56
N VAL A 154 6.21 -23.26 -6.53
CA VAL A 154 5.41 -22.57 -5.52
C VAL A 154 5.62 -21.05 -5.64
N ILE A 155 4.55 -20.25 -5.56
CA ILE A 155 4.65 -18.79 -5.48
C ILE A 155 4.14 -18.33 -4.11
N ALA A 156 5.02 -17.73 -3.31
CA ALA A 156 4.64 -17.09 -2.05
C ALA A 156 4.04 -15.71 -2.30
N CYS A 157 2.76 -15.59 -1.96
CA CYS A 157 1.95 -14.37 -2.01
C CYS A 157 1.19 -14.15 -0.69
N ASP A 158 1.73 -14.65 0.42
CA ASP A 158 1.10 -14.72 1.74
C ASP A 158 1.22 -13.42 2.56
N GLY A 159 1.72 -12.36 1.93
CA GLY A 159 1.73 -11.00 2.45
C GLY A 159 2.97 -10.64 3.26
N VAL A 160 2.91 -9.48 3.90
CA VAL A 160 4.02 -8.74 4.54
C VAL A 160 4.95 -9.53 5.47
N LEU A 161 4.44 -10.49 6.23
CA LEU A 161 5.26 -11.30 7.15
C LEU A 161 5.89 -12.52 6.47
N SER A 162 5.33 -12.95 5.34
CA SER A 162 5.63 -14.16 4.57
C SER A 162 6.36 -15.30 5.32
N LEU A 163 5.61 -16.10 6.07
CA LEU A 163 6.13 -17.29 6.72
C LEU A 163 6.54 -18.36 5.69
N VAL A 164 5.87 -18.40 4.54
CA VAL A 164 6.18 -19.35 3.47
C VAL A 164 7.56 -19.08 2.89
N SER A 165 7.90 -17.82 2.61
CA SER A 165 9.24 -17.44 2.13
C SER A 165 10.32 -17.61 3.20
N GLU A 166 10.00 -17.39 4.47
CA GLU A 166 10.92 -17.67 5.58
C GLU A 166 11.27 -19.16 5.67
N LYS A 167 10.27 -20.03 5.65
CA LYS A 167 10.45 -21.50 5.69
C LYS A 167 11.20 -22.04 4.46
N ALA A 168 11.08 -21.35 3.33
CA ALA A 168 11.89 -21.63 2.15
C ALA A 168 13.35 -21.18 2.27
N GLY A 169 13.70 -20.34 3.25
CA GLY A 169 15.03 -19.75 3.39
C GLY A 169 15.30 -18.61 2.40
N LEU A 170 14.25 -18.02 1.83
CA LEU A 170 14.35 -16.86 0.92
C LEU A 170 14.26 -15.52 1.67
N ARG A 171 13.79 -15.57 2.92
CA ARG A 171 13.61 -14.42 3.80
C ARG A 171 14.04 -14.78 5.21
N VAL A 172 14.47 -13.77 5.97
CA VAL A 172 14.64 -13.83 7.42
C VAL A 172 13.55 -12.99 8.09
N PRO A 173 13.20 -13.25 9.36
CA PRO A 173 12.30 -12.37 10.11
C PRO A 173 12.75 -10.91 9.99
N GLY A 174 11.84 -10.02 9.62
CA GLY A 174 12.20 -8.61 9.43
C GLY A 174 12.35 -7.84 10.74
N SER A 175 12.94 -6.65 10.66
CA SER A 175 13.13 -5.74 11.81
C SER A 175 11.94 -4.81 11.97
N CYS A 176 11.64 -4.36 13.21
CA CYS A 176 10.60 -3.37 13.48
C CYS A 176 10.81 -2.05 12.71
N HIS A 177 12.06 -1.72 12.38
CA HIS A 177 12.43 -0.56 11.56
C HIS A 177 11.85 -0.63 10.14
N ASP A 178 11.68 -1.82 9.57
CA ASP A 178 11.29 -2.00 8.17
C ASP A 178 9.77 -2.11 7.97
N TYR A 179 8.99 -1.88 9.03
CA TYR A 179 7.55 -2.08 9.03
C TYR A 179 6.79 -0.97 9.74
N ALA A 180 5.57 -0.74 9.26
CA ALA A 180 4.57 0.07 9.94
C ALA A 180 3.30 -0.76 10.25
N VAL A 181 2.52 -0.30 11.21
CA VAL A 181 1.16 -0.77 11.46
C VAL A 181 0.17 0.26 10.92
N GLY A 182 -0.72 -0.20 10.04
CA GLY A 182 -1.87 0.55 9.56
C GLY A 182 -3.13 0.15 10.33
N ILE A 183 -3.93 1.13 10.75
CA ILE A 183 -5.27 0.93 11.31
C ILE A 183 -6.25 1.72 10.46
N LYS A 184 -7.37 1.08 10.12
CA LYS A 184 -8.40 1.61 9.24
C LYS A 184 -9.78 1.38 9.81
N GLU A 185 -10.64 2.37 9.63
CA GLU A 185 -12.09 2.22 9.66
C GLU A 185 -12.69 2.44 8.27
N VAL A 186 -13.74 1.66 7.96
CA VAL A 186 -14.68 1.99 6.89
C VAL A 186 -15.90 2.61 7.56
N ILE A 187 -16.17 3.88 7.26
CA ILE A 187 -17.24 4.65 7.86
C ILE A 187 -18.35 4.81 6.82
N ALA A 188 -19.46 4.08 6.99
CA ALA A 188 -20.63 4.21 6.13
C ALA A 188 -21.21 5.63 6.25
N LEU A 189 -21.50 6.24 5.11
CA LEU A 189 -22.02 7.59 5.03
C LEU A 189 -22.83 7.74 3.75
N ASP A 190 -23.90 8.54 3.82
CA ASP A 190 -24.75 8.79 2.66
C ASP A 190 -23.95 9.35 1.47
N PRO A 191 -24.12 8.80 0.24
CA PRO A 191 -23.36 9.24 -0.93
C PRO A 191 -23.51 10.72 -1.27
N ALA A 192 -24.68 11.34 -1.07
CA ALA A 192 -24.86 12.76 -1.31
C ALA A 192 -24.08 13.60 -0.30
N VAL A 193 -24.01 13.15 0.96
CA VAL A 193 -23.20 13.81 1.99
C VAL A 193 -21.70 13.71 1.67
N ILE A 194 -21.25 12.56 1.15
CA ILE A 194 -19.86 12.41 0.65
C ILE A 194 -19.62 13.39 -0.50
N ASN A 195 -20.51 13.42 -1.49
CA ASN A 195 -20.38 14.28 -2.66
C ASN A 195 -20.30 15.76 -2.28
N ASP A 196 -21.18 16.23 -1.40
CA ASP A 196 -21.19 17.63 -0.94
C ASP A 196 -19.91 18.00 -0.18
N ARG A 197 -19.43 17.11 0.72
CA ARG A 197 -18.24 17.38 1.55
C ARG A 197 -16.93 17.42 0.78
N PHE A 198 -16.85 16.65 -0.30
CA PHE A 198 -15.63 16.49 -1.09
C PHE A 198 -15.70 17.15 -2.48
N HIS A 199 -16.80 17.86 -2.77
CA HIS A 199 -17.06 18.50 -4.06
C HIS A 199 -16.95 17.51 -5.23
N LEU A 200 -17.69 16.40 -5.15
CA LEU A 200 -17.65 15.30 -6.12
C LEU A 200 -18.96 15.20 -6.89
N GLU A 201 -18.86 14.84 -8.18
CA GLU A 201 -20.01 14.50 -9.02
C GLU A 201 -19.98 13.03 -9.46
N GLY A 202 -21.13 12.35 -9.48
CA GLY A 202 -21.22 10.96 -9.91
C GLY A 202 -20.29 10.02 -9.13
N ASP A 203 -19.45 9.29 -9.86
CA ASP A 203 -18.46 8.33 -9.33
C ASP A 203 -17.06 8.96 -9.09
N GLU A 204 -16.94 10.29 -9.14
CA GLU A 204 -15.71 10.99 -8.76
C GLU A 204 -15.35 10.71 -7.30
N GLY A 205 -14.05 10.70 -6.98
CA GLY A 205 -13.51 10.47 -5.65
C GLY A 205 -12.42 11.45 -5.25
N ALA A 206 -12.18 11.53 -3.94
CA ALA A 206 -11.10 12.30 -3.35
C ALA A 206 -10.16 11.39 -2.56
N ALA A 207 -8.86 11.72 -2.59
CA ALA A 207 -7.86 11.11 -1.76
C ALA A 207 -7.07 12.16 -0.98
N CYS A 208 -6.95 11.99 0.33
CA CYS A 208 -6.25 12.93 1.19
C CYS A 208 -5.28 12.20 2.13
N LEU A 209 -4.06 12.71 2.23
CA LEU A 209 -3.04 12.28 3.19
C LEU A 209 -2.84 13.36 4.26
N TYR A 210 -2.52 12.92 5.48
CA TYR A 210 -2.33 13.76 6.64
C TYR A 210 -0.96 13.43 7.27
N ILE A 211 -0.18 14.44 7.63
CA ILE A 211 1.13 14.28 8.27
C ILE A 211 1.21 15.17 9.51
N GLY A 212 2.00 14.74 10.50
CA GLY A 212 2.25 15.49 11.72
C GLY A 212 1.40 15.01 12.88
N GLU A 213 0.55 15.88 13.42
CA GLU A 213 -0.29 15.56 14.58
C GLU A 213 -1.35 14.48 14.33
N ALA A 214 -1.52 14.00 13.09
CA ALA A 214 -2.31 12.79 12.79
C ALA A 214 -1.82 11.56 13.60
N THR A 215 -0.52 11.49 13.87
CA THR A 215 0.13 10.43 14.67
C THR A 215 0.79 11.00 15.93
N GLN A 216 0.35 12.19 16.39
CA GLN A 216 0.93 12.91 17.54
C GLN A 216 2.47 13.07 17.46
N GLY A 217 2.98 13.24 16.25
CA GLY A 217 4.41 13.44 16.02
C GLY A 217 5.26 12.17 15.96
N LEU A 218 4.65 10.98 15.91
CA LEU A 218 5.34 9.71 15.58
C LEU A 218 5.54 9.57 14.08
N PHE A 219 6.54 8.78 13.65
CA PHE A 219 6.72 8.46 12.23
C PHE A 219 5.48 7.77 11.68
N GLY A 220 4.87 8.37 10.66
CA GLY A 220 3.59 7.92 10.15
C GLY A 220 2.74 9.07 9.60
N GLY A 221 1.49 8.73 9.28
CA GLY A 221 0.50 9.68 8.77
C GLY A 221 -0.90 9.10 8.74
N GLY A 222 -1.87 9.97 8.45
CA GLY A 222 -3.27 9.60 8.23
C GLY A 222 -3.62 9.56 6.74
N PHE A 223 -4.71 8.88 6.42
CA PHE A 223 -5.32 8.92 5.09
C PHE A 223 -6.84 8.94 5.19
N LEU A 224 -7.47 9.57 4.20
CA LEU A 224 -8.92 9.57 3.99
C LEU A 224 -9.19 9.41 2.50
N TYR A 225 -9.89 8.34 2.11
CA TYR A 225 -10.34 8.09 0.74
C TYR A 225 -11.86 7.91 0.67
N THR A 226 -12.51 8.48 -0.34
CA THR A 226 -13.96 8.35 -0.54
C THR A 226 -14.29 7.09 -1.34
N ASN A 227 -15.19 6.25 -0.82
CA ASN A 227 -15.82 5.15 -1.54
C ASN A 227 -17.26 5.57 -1.95
N LYS A 228 -18.02 4.74 -2.66
CA LYS A 228 -19.37 5.11 -3.13
C LYS A 228 -20.32 5.44 -1.97
N GLU A 229 -20.36 4.58 -0.97
CA GLU A 229 -21.27 4.63 0.19
C GLU A 229 -20.55 4.69 1.54
N SER A 230 -19.25 5.00 1.54
CA SER A 230 -18.45 5.06 2.75
C SER A 230 -17.18 5.88 2.59
N ILE A 231 -16.49 6.15 3.69
CA ILE A 231 -15.15 6.74 3.74
C ILE A 231 -14.20 5.71 4.35
N SER A 232 -13.06 5.50 3.69
CA SER A 232 -11.92 4.77 4.26
C SER A 232 -11.04 5.77 5.00
N LEU A 233 -11.01 5.71 6.33
CA LEU A 233 -10.18 6.58 7.19
C LEU A 233 -9.18 5.72 7.96
N GLY A 234 -7.93 6.14 8.05
CA GLY A 234 -6.96 5.41 8.84
C GLY A 234 -5.68 6.16 9.12
N ILE A 235 -4.82 5.52 9.90
CA ILE A 235 -3.47 5.97 10.20
C ILE A 235 -2.47 4.84 9.97
N VAL A 236 -1.23 5.21 9.67
CA VAL A 236 -0.08 4.32 9.55
C VAL A 236 1.00 4.85 10.47
N ILE A 237 1.61 3.97 11.28
CA ILE A 237 2.63 4.33 12.26
C ILE A 237 3.79 3.34 12.16
N GLY A 238 5.03 3.83 12.11
CA GLY A 238 6.23 2.97 12.17
C GLY A 238 6.26 2.15 13.46
N ILE A 239 6.55 0.86 13.36
CA ILE A 239 6.56 -0.04 14.53
C ILE A 239 7.67 0.37 15.51
N GLU A 240 8.85 0.74 15.02
CA GLU A 240 9.95 1.24 15.86
C GLU A 240 9.52 2.46 16.70
N SER A 241 8.83 3.44 16.11
CA SER A 241 8.37 4.64 16.84
C SER A 241 7.37 4.32 17.96
N LEU A 242 6.60 3.24 17.85
CA LEU A 242 5.72 2.78 18.93
C LEU A 242 6.51 2.17 20.10
N LEU A 243 7.68 1.59 19.83
CA LEU A 243 8.53 0.95 20.84
C LEU A 243 9.44 1.94 21.57
N GLU A 244 9.87 3.02 20.91
CA GLU A 244 10.85 3.98 21.47
C GLU A 244 10.27 4.88 22.57
N THR A 245 8.95 5.00 22.69
CA THR A 245 8.31 5.91 23.64
C THR A 245 7.49 5.12 24.65
N GLU A 246 7.98 4.98 25.89
CA GLU A 246 7.29 4.25 26.97
C GLU A 246 5.86 4.74 27.24
N SER A 247 5.56 5.99 26.84
CA SER A 247 4.26 6.65 26.97
C SER A 247 3.53 6.87 25.64
N SER A 248 3.95 6.22 24.55
CA SER A 248 3.23 6.29 23.28
C SER A 248 1.79 5.81 23.47
N PRO A 249 0.77 6.58 23.03
CA PRO A 249 -0.59 6.07 22.99
C PRO A 249 -0.63 4.82 22.12
N ASP A 250 -1.52 3.88 22.47
CA ASP A 250 -1.74 2.76 21.57
C ASP A 250 -2.31 3.26 20.23
N ALA A 251 -2.03 2.51 19.17
CA ALA A 251 -2.42 2.89 17.82
C ALA A 251 -3.95 3.09 17.65
N PRO A 252 -4.84 2.32 18.31
CA PRO A 252 -6.27 2.64 18.32
C PRO A 252 -6.61 4.02 18.90
N ALA A 253 -6.01 4.42 20.02
CA ALA A 253 -6.23 5.73 20.62
C ALA A 253 -5.75 6.88 19.71
N LEU A 254 -4.68 6.66 18.94
CA LEU A 254 -4.24 7.61 17.91
C LEU A 254 -5.27 7.79 16.81
N LEU A 255 -5.93 6.71 16.34
CA LEU A 255 -6.98 6.81 15.34
C LEU A 255 -8.20 7.56 15.88
N ASP A 256 -8.60 7.29 17.12
CA ASP A 256 -9.70 8.00 17.75
C ASP A 256 -9.38 9.50 17.94
N ALA A 257 -8.16 9.83 18.36
CA ALA A 257 -7.71 11.23 18.43
C ALA A 257 -7.72 11.89 17.04
N PHE A 258 -7.26 11.19 16.00
CA PHE A 258 -7.26 11.67 14.63
C PHE A 258 -8.70 11.93 14.12
N LYS A 259 -9.66 11.07 14.45
CA LYS A 259 -11.10 11.27 14.12
C LYS A 259 -11.69 12.52 14.76
N GLN A 260 -11.19 12.95 15.92
CA GLN A 260 -11.66 14.16 16.62
C GLN A 260 -11.03 15.46 16.09
N ARG A 261 -10.00 15.37 15.24
CA ARG A 261 -9.35 16.54 14.65
C ARG A 261 -10.34 17.38 13.84
N SER A 262 -10.25 18.69 13.96
CA SER A 262 -11.15 19.64 13.28
C SER A 262 -11.16 19.49 11.75
N GLU A 263 -10.07 18.97 11.21
CA GLU A 263 -9.81 18.70 9.80
C GLU A 263 -10.49 17.42 9.30
N VAL A 264 -10.91 16.54 10.22
CA VAL A 264 -11.44 15.20 9.92
C VAL A 264 -12.87 15.04 10.44
N ALA A 265 -13.14 15.46 11.68
CA ALA A 265 -14.42 15.26 12.34
C ALA A 265 -15.63 15.76 11.53
N PRO A 266 -15.59 16.93 10.84
CA PRO A 266 -16.67 17.35 9.95
C PRO A 266 -16.86 16.42 8.74
N LEU A 267 -15.77 15.86 8.20
CA LEU A 267 -15.79 15.01 7.02
C LEU A 267 -16.48 13.67 7.27
N ILE A 268 -16.39 13.15 8.50
CA ILE A 268 -16.99 11.86 8.89
C ILE A 268 -18.25 12.01 9.76
N ARG A 269 -18.69 13.24 10.06
CA ARG A 269 -19.82 13.51 10.96
C ARG A 269 -21.10 12.81 10.48
N GLY A 270 -21.79 12.14 11.40
CA GLY A 270 -23.02 11.39 11.10
C GLY A 270 -22.78 10.05 10.38
N GLY A 271 -21.53 9.69 10.10
CA GLY A 271 -21.17 8.38 9.59
C GLY A 271 -21.17 7.32 10.68
N THR A 272 -21.30 6.06 10.27
CA THR A 272 -21.29 4.88 11.17
C THR A 272 -20.11 3.99 10.81
N PRO A 273 -19.17 3.71 11.73
CA PRO A 273 -18.12 2.71 11.49
C PRO A 273 -18.76 1.34 11.25
N VAL A 274 -18.50 0.74 10.09
CA VAL A 274 -19.01 -0.59 9.70
C VAL A 274 -17.92 -1.65 9.63
N GLU A 275 -16.66 -1.23 9.61
CA GLU A 275 -15.50 -2.11 9.63
C GLU A 275 -14.36 -1.42 10.39
N TYR A 276 -13.63 -2.21 11.18
CA TYR A 276 -12.36 -1.84 11.80
C TYR A 276 -11.34 -2.91 11.47
N ALA A 277 -10.16 -2.50 10.99
CA ALA A 277 -9.11 -3.42 10.58
C ALA A 277 -7.71 -2.86 10.88
N ALA A 278 -6.76 -3.77 11.11
CA ALA A 278 -5.35 -3.43 11.26
C ALA A 278 -4.48 -4.38 10.42
N HIS A 279 -3.34 -3.88 9.96
CA HIS A 279 -2.40 -4.66 9.15
C HIS A 279 -0.98 -4.12 9.25
N VAL A 280 0.00 -4.97 8.96
CA VAL A 280 1.40 -4.56 8.86
C VAL A 280 1.71 -4.19 7.41
N ILE A 281 2.57 -3.21 7.20
CA ILE A 281 2.96 -2.69 5.87
C ILE A 281 4.50 -2.71 5.79
N PRO A 282 5.11 -3.23 4.69
CA PRO A 282 6.53 -3.05 4.45
C PRO A 282 6.86 -1.56 4.21
N GLU A 283 7.88 -1.03 4.91
CA GLU A 283 8.35 0.36 4.77
C GLU A 283 9.87 0.44 4.55
N GLY A 284 10.60 -0.68 4.60
CA GLY A 284 12.07 -0.69 4.42
C GLY A 284 12.56 -0.39 2.99
N GLY A 285 11.66 -0.24 2.02
CA GLY A 285 11.98 0.13 0.64
C GLY A 285 12.92 -0.85 -0.08
N PHE A 286 13.69 -0.34 -1.05
CA PHE A 286 14.55 -1.17 -1.91
C PHE A 286 15.62 -1.96 -1.14
N LYS A 287 16.15 -1.38 -0.06
CA LYS A 287 17.24 -1.98 0.74
C LYS A 287 16.77 -3.16 1.59
N ALA A 288 15.47 -3.24 1.89
CA ALA A 288 14.86 -4.31 2.69
C ALA A 288 14.23 -5.43 1.84
N LEU A 289 14.35 -5.39 0.51
CA LEU A 289 13.82 -6.43 -0.36
C LEU A 289 14.54 -7.77 -0.12
N GLY A 290 13.76 -8.83 0.11
CA GLY A 290 14.26 -10.18 0.29
C GLY A 290 14.65 -10.86 -1.03
N ARG A 291 15.07 -12.13 -0.95
CA ARG A 291 15.35 -12.92 -2.15
C ARG A 291 14.03 -13.26 -2.86
N LEU A 292 13.95 -12.92 -4.15
CA LEU A 292 12.71 -13.00 -4.95
C LEU A 292 12.43 -14.39 -5.54
N TYR A 293 13.45 -15.26 -5.58
CA TYR A 293 13.35 -16.59 -6.19
C TYR A 293 14.36 -17.57 -5.58
N GLY A 294 14.03 -18.85 -5.63
CA GLY A 294 14.89 -19.99 -5.30
C GLY A 294 14.51 -21.21 -6.13
N ASP A 295 15.14 -22.35 -5.88
CA ASP A 295 14.84 -23.58 -6.59
C ASP A 295 13.40 -24.03 -6.32
N GLY A 296 12.56 -24.01 -7.36
CA GLY A 296 11.15 -24.36 -7.29
C GLY A 296 10.24 -23.30 -6.66
N MET A 297 10.72 -22.07 -6.42
CA MET A 297 9.91 -21.06 -5.71
C MET A 297 10.15 -19.61 -6.13
N LEU A 298 9.07 -18.81 -6.15
CA LEU A 298 9.07 -17.35 -6.35
C LEU A 298 8.37 -16.63 -5.18
N VAL A 299 8.64 -15.33 -5.02
CA VAL A 299 8.02 -14.47 -3.99
C VAL A 299 7.47 -13.19 -4.63
N ALA A 300 6.20 -12.84 -4.36
CA ALA A 300 5.53 -11.69 -4.97
C ALA A 300 4.66 -10.89 -3.99
N GLY A 301 4.35 -9.64 -4.34
CA GLY A 301 3.62 -8.69 -3.49
C GLY A 301 4.37 -8.32 -2.22
N ASP A 302 3.62 -8.06 -1.15
CA ASP A 302 4.19 -7.65 0.14
C ASP A 302 5.11 -8.71 0.76
N ALA A 303 4.97 -9.99 0.36
CA ALA A 303 5.90 -11.05 0.76
C ALA A 303 7.33 -10.76 0.29
N ALA A 304 7.46 -10.17 -0.90
CA ALA A 304 8.72 -9.69 -1.45
C ALA A 304 9.15 -8.32 -0.91
N GLY A 305 8.27 -7.64 -0.15
CA GLY A 305 8.49 -6.28 0.35
C GLY A 305 8.02 -5.18 -0.60
N PHE A 306 7.16 -5.48 -1.59
CA PHE A 306 6.71 -4.50 -2.58
C PHE A 306 5.61 -3.55 -2.10
N ALA A 307 5.96 -2.66 -1.17
CA ALA A 307 5.21 -1.45 -0.86
C ALA A 307 6.15 -0.24 -0.88
N LEU A 308 5.67 0.88 -1.42
CA LEU A 308 6.46 2.10 -1.57
C LEU A 308 5.65 3.32 -1.11
N ASN A 309 6.19 4.01 -0.11
CA ASN A 309 5.68 5.27 0.36
C ASN A 309 6.64 6.39 -0.05
N ILE A 310 6.15 7.34 -0.86
CA ILE A 310 6.93 8.52 -1.29
C ILE A 310 6.44 9.82 -0.66
N GLY A 311 5.69 9.74 0.44
CA GLY A 311 5.16 10.88 1.19
C GLY A 311 3.87 11.48 0.63
N PHE A 312 3.76 11.56 -0.70
CA PHE A 312 2.55 12.06 -1.39
C PHE A 312 1.68 10.95 -1.98
N THR A 313 2.26 9.77 -2.21
CA THR A 313 1.51 8.59 -2.63
C THR A 313 2.00 7.38 -1.87
N VAL A 314 1.07 6.58 -1.37
CA VAL A 314 1.33 5.27 -0.77
C VAL A 314 0.86 4.22 -1.78
N ARG A 315 1.80 3.42 -2.28
CA ARG A 315 1.64 2.54 -3.44
C ARG A 315 2.01 1.10 -3.07
N GLY A 316 1.31 0.11 -3.63
CA GLY A 316 1.47 -1.29 -3.20
C GLY A 316 0.61 -2.27 -3.98
N MET A 317 -0.66 -1.93 -4.20
CA MET A 317 -1.60 -2.83 -4.87
C MET A 317 -1.22 -3.14 -6.32
N GLU A 318 -0.77 -2.12 -7.05
CA GLU A 318 -0.26 -2.27 -8.41
C GLU A 318 1.09 -3.00 -8.46
N TYR A 319 1.96 -2.83 -7.45
CA TYR A 319 3.20 -3.60 -7.38
C TYR A 319 2.91 -5.07 -7.08
N ALA A 320 1.91 -5.36 -6.24
CA ALA A 320 1.44 -6.72 -6.00
C ALA A 320 0.90 -7.35 -7.28
N LEU A 321 0.00 -6.67 -8.00
CA LEU A 321 -0.52 -7.15 -9.28
C LEU A 321 0.59 -7.39 -10.31
N ALA A 322 1.50 -6.42 -10.49
CA ALA A 322 2.60 -6.53 -11.44
C ALA A 322 3.57 -7.65 -11.09
N SER A 323 3.98 -7.76 -9.82
CA SER A 323 4.87 -8.83 -9.37
C SER A 323 4.25 -10.21 -9.50
N GLY A 324 2.95 -10.36 -9.25
CA GLY A 324 2.21 -11.58 -9.54
C GLY A 324 2.22 -11.94 -11.03
N TYR A 325 1.96 -10.96 -11.90
CA TYR A 325 2.05 -11.14 -13.35
C TYR A 325 3.45 -11.57 -13.80
N TYR A 326 4.51 -10.89 -13.36
CA TYR A 326 5.87 -11.22 -13.76
C TYR A 326 6.35 -12.55 -13.17
N ALA A 327 5.89 -12.93 -11.97
CA ALA A 327 6.14 -14.25 -11.43
C ALA A 327 5.50 -15.35 -12.31
N ALA A 328 4.27 -15.13 -12.76
CA ALA A 328 3.61 -16.02 -13.72
C ALA A 328 4.40 -16.13 -15.04
N GLN A 329 4.87 -15.00 -15.60
CA GLN A 329 5.69 -15.02 -16.82
C GLN A 329 6.98 -15.84 -16.64
N ALA A 330 7.64 -15.73 -15.48
CA ALA A 330 8.83 -16.52 -15.18
C ALA A 330 8.53 -18.02 -15.06
N VAL A 331 7.39 -18.39 -14.46
CA VAL A 331 6.94 -19.78 -14.37
C VAL A 331 6.63 -20.35 -15.76
N LEU A 332 5.97 -19.59 -16.64
CA LEU A 332 5.72 -20.01 -18.02
C LEU A 332 7.05 -20.28 -18.76
N LYS A 333 8.03 -19.38 -18.61
CA LYS A 333 9.36 -19.56 -19.18
C LYS A 333 10.08 -20.81 -18.65
N ALA A 334 9.98 -21.05 -17.34
CA ALA A 334 10.54 -22.25 -16.73
C ALA A 334 9.83 -23.54 -17.17
N LYS A 335 8.51 -23.49 -17.42
CA LYS A 335 7.72 -24.60 -17.96
C LYS A 335 8.16 -24.95 -19.38
N GLU A 336 8.36 -23.95 -20.25
CA GLU A 336 8.91 -24.15 -21.60
C GLU A 336 10.27 -24.85 -21.58
N ALA A 337 11.12 -24.49 -20.61
CA ALA A 337 12.43 -25.10 -20.41
C ALA A 337 12.37 -26.47 -19.70
N GLY A 338 11.22 -26.87 -19.16
CA GLY A 338 11.06 -28.09 -18.36
C GLY A 338 11.85 -28.08 -17.04
N ASN A 339 12.29 -26.92 -16.56
CA ASN A 339 13.19 -26.82 -15.41
C ASN A 339 12.90 -25.56 -14.57
N PHE A 340 12.46 -25.77 -13.34
CA PHE A 340 12.14 -24.73 -12.35
C PHE A 340 13.26 -24.49 -11.34
N GLY A 341 14.50 -24.76 -11.71
CA GLY A 341 15.68 -24.37 -10.94
C GLY A 341 15.83 -22.85 -10.85
N SER A 342 16.57 -22.40 -9.84
CA SER A 342 16.80 -20.98 -9.57
C SER A 342 17.43 -20.22 -10.74
N GLU A 343 18.21 -20.89 -11.60
CA GLU A 343 18.73 -20.36 -12.85
C GLU A 343 17.61 -19.85 -13.77
N ASN A 344 16.62 -20.70 -14.07
CA ASN A 344 15.51 -20.32 -14.96
C ASN A 344 14.55 -19.35 -14.26
N LEU A 345 14.28 -19.55 -12.97
CA LEU A 345 13.38 -18.67 -12.20
C LEU A 345 13.99 -17.28 -11.94
N SER A 346 15.30 -17.11 -12.10
CA SER A 346 15.98 -15.81 -11.98
C SER A 346 15.48 -14.76 -12.98
N ILE A 347 14.91 -15.19 -14.11
CA ILE A 347 14.30 -14.31 -15.11
C ILE A 347 13.21 -13.42 -14.50
N TYR A 348 12.55 -13.86 -13.43
CA TYR A 348 11.58 -13.05 -12.68
C TYR A 348 12.20 -11.73 -12.20
N LYS A 349 13.42 -11.77 -11.66
CA LYS A 349 14.12 -10.56 -11.22
C LYS A 349 14.40 -9.64 -12.40
N GLN A 350 14.82 -10.18 -13.54
CA GLN A 350 15.05 -9.39 -14.74
C GLN A 350 13.77 -8.68 -15.21
N TYR A 351 12.64 -9.39 -15.28
CA TYR A 351 11.36 -8.77 -15.62
C TYR A 351 10.98 -7.63 -14.67
N LEU A 352 11.19 -7.82 -13.37
CA LEU A 352 10.96 -6.78 -12.39
C LEU A 352 11.91 -5.57 -12.56
N GLU A 353 13.18 -5.80 -12.88
CA GLU A 353 14.19 -4.76 -13.15
C GLU A 353 13.89 -3.94 -14.41
N GLU A 354 13.30 -4.58 -15.42
CA GLU A 354 12.88 -3.94 -16.66
C GLU A 354 11.51 -3.23 -16.53
N SER A 355 10.69 -3.65 -15.57
CA SER A 355 9.38 -3.05 -15.28
C SER A 355 9.45 -1.78 -14.44
N PHE A 356 8.29 -1.12 -14.27
CA PHE A 356 8.15 0.01 -13.35
C PHE A 356 8.41 -0.38 -11.88
N VAL A 357 8.24 -1.65 -11.50
CA VAL A 357 8.33 -2.10 -10.10
C VAL A 357 9.70 -1.77 -9.51
N LEU A 358 10.78 -2.37 -10.02
CA LEU A 358 12.12 -2.09 -9.46
C LEU A 358 12.73 -0.77 -9.94
N LYS A 359 12.21 -0.18 -11.03
CA LYS A 359 12.59 1.19 -11.43
C LYS A 359 12.14 2.21 -10.40
N ASP A 360 10.89 2.13 -9.95
CA ASP A 360 10.36 3.00 -8.90
C ASP A 360 11.13 2.78 -7.59
N PHE A 361 11.32 1.53 -7.16
CA PHE A 361 12.05 1.25 -5.91
C PHE A 361 13.49 1.76 -5.95
N LYS A 362 14.19 1.66 -7.09
CA LYS A 362 15.55 2.21 -7.26
C LYS A 362 15.54 3.74 -7.27
N ALA A 363 14.57 4.36 -7.93
CA ALA A 363 14.45 5.82 -7.99
C ALA A 363 14.19 6.41 -6.59
N PHE A 364 13.31 5.78 -5.83
CA PHE A 364 12.84 6.28 -4.53
C PHE A 364 13.52 5.62 -3.32
N GLN A 365 14.68 4.99 -3.51
CA GLN A 365 15.36 4.20 -2.46
C GLN A 365 15.81 5.02 -1.23
N GLU A 366 15.98 6.33 -1.39
CA GLU A 366 16.36 7.24 -0.30
C GLU A 366 15.15 7.85 0.42
N THR A 367 13.92 7.61 -0.07
CA THR A 367 12.70 8.20 0.47
C THR A 367 12.43 7.85 1.93
N PRO A 368 12.55 6.58 2.37
CA PRO A 368 12.29 6.23 3.77
C PRO A 368 13.15 7.05 4.75
N ALA A 369 14.42 7.31 4.42
CA ALA A 369 15.32 8.08 5.26
C ALA A 369 14.95 9.57 5.36
N VAL A 370 14.36 10.14 4.31
CA VAL A 370 13.88 11.54 4.33
C VAL A 370 12.55 11.64 5.05
N LEU A 371 11.63 10.70 4.84
CA LEU A 371 10.33 10.72 5.50
C LEU A 371 10.45 10.49 7.03
N SER A 372 11.47 9.77 7.48
CA SER A 372 11.75 9.58 8.91
C SER A 372 12.36 10.82 9.59
N ASN A 373 12.73 11.87 8.84
CA ASN A 373 13.19 13.11 9.43
C ASN A 373 12.03 13.81 10.17
N THR A 374 12.12 13.80 11.49
CA THR A 374 11.13 14.35 12.42
C THR A 374 10.76 15.82 12.18
N ARG A 375 11.60 16.59 11.47
CA ARG A 375 11.28 17.97 11.08
C ARG A 375 10.09 18.03 10.13
N PHE A 376 9.91 17.08 9.22
CA PHE A 376 8.72 17.00 8.33
C PHE A 376 7.43 16.72 9.08
N ILE A 377 7.54 16.02 10.22
CA ILE A 377 6.39 15.63 11.02
C ILE A 377 6.05 16.72 12.05
N ARG A 378 7.04 17.28 12.75
CA ARG A 378 6.81 18.17 13.90
C ARG A 378 7.04 19.64 13.58
N HIS A 379 8.13 19.96 12.87
CA HIS A 379 8.60 21.33 12.71
C HIS A 379 7.91 22.06 11.56
N TYR A 380 7.88 21.46 10.38
CA TYR A 380 7.32 22.10 9.18
C TYR A 380 5.82 22.39 9.26
N PRO A 381 4.97 21.50 9.82
CA PRO A 381 3.56 21.84 10.03
C PRO A 381 3.36 23.04 10.95
N GLU A 382 4.11 23.11 12.05
CA GLU A 382 4.07 24.26 12.97
C GLU A 382 4.58 25.54 12.31
N LEU A 383 5.69 25.46 11.57
CA LEU A 383 6.26 26.60 10.85
C LEU A 383 5.28 27.18 9.82
N ALA A 384 4.69 26.32 8.99
CA ALA A 384 3.71 26.70 7.98
C ALA A 384 2.45 27.31 8.62
N GLY A 385 1.95 26.68 9.68
CA GLY A 385 0.79 27.18 10.41
C GLY A 385 1.04 28.52 11.12
N ASN A 386 2.20 28.70 11.76
CA ASN A 386 2.59 29.97 12.39
C ASN A 386 2.69 31.10 11.36
N LEU A 387 3.30 30.81 10.21
CA LEU A 387 3.40 31.75 9.11
C LEU A 387 2.01 32.20 8.64
N LEU A 388 1.13 31.26 8.32
CA LEU A 388 -0.21 31.60 7.84
C LEU A 388 -1.05 32.32 8.91
N ALA A 389 -0.92 31.96 10.19
CA ALA A 389 -1.60 32.66 11.27
C ALA A 389 -1.25 34.15 11.31
N GLU A 390 0.04 34.49 11.19
CA GLU A 390 0.48 35.90 11.11
C GLU A 390 0.04 36.58 9.80
N ILE A 391 0.07 35.86 8.68
CA ILE A 391 -0.39 36.40 7.38
C ILE A 391 -1.88 36.72 7.42
N TYR A 392 -2.72 35.88 8.03
CA TYR A 392 -4.16 36.10 8.08
C TYR A 392 -4.61 37.02 9.21
N ARG A 393 -3.78 37.24 10.23
CA ARG A 393 -4.09 38.16 11.33
C ARG A 393 -4.39 39.56 10.80
N VAL A 394 -5.52 40.12 11.23
CA VAL A 394 -5.89 41.52 11.01
C VAL A 394 -6.04 42.18 12.39
N PRO A 395 -5.05 42.97 12.84
CA PRO A 395 -5.11 43.59 14.16
C PRO A 395 -6.14 44.74 14.18
N PRO A 396 -6.58 45.22 15.36
CA PRO A 396 -7.44 46.40 15.48
C PRO A 396 -6.85 47.72 14.93
N GLY A 397 -5.55 47.74 14.61
CA GLY A 397 -4.83 48.87 14.05
C GLY A 397 -4.18 48.55 12.69
N PRO A 398 -3.18 49.34 12.23
CA PRO A 398 -2.52 49.07 10.96
C PRO A 398 -1.80 47.73 10.98
N LYS A 399 -1.91 46.99 9.88
CA LYS A 399 -1.22 45.71 9.69
C LYS A 399 0.24 45.95 9.33
N ASP A 400 1.14 45.19 9.96
CA ASP A 400 2.55 45.18 9.61
C ASP A 400 2.76 44.76 8.15
N ARG A 401 3.84 45.25 7.54
CA ARG A 401 4.26 44.78 6.22
C ARG A 401 4.61 43.29 6.29
N LEU A 402 4.24 42.56 5.25
CA LEU A 402 4.40 41.10 5.16
C LEU A 402 5.87 40.66 5.30
N TYR A 403 6.79 41.36 4.63
CA TYR A 403 8.21 40.96 4.57
C TYR A 403 8.92 40.94 5.94
N PRO A 404 8.83 41.99 6.79
CA PRO A 404 9.33 41.93 8.16
C PRO A 404 8.79 40.75 8.99
N THR A 405 7.51 40.42 8.84
CA THR A 405 6.87 39.32 9.56
C THR A 405 7.41 37.96 9.11
N ILE A 406 7.55 37.75 7.79
CA ILE A 406 8.20 36.55 7.24
C ILE A 406 9.63 36.43 7.76
N ARG A 407 10.41 37.52 7.76
CA ARG A 407 11.81 37.51 8.20
C ARG A 407 11.99 37.19 9.70
N LYS A 408 11.00 37.47 10.55
CA LYS A 408 11.03 37.07 11.97
C LYS A 408 10.90 35.55 12.14
N ILE A 409 10.15 34.91 11.25
CA ILE A 409 9.89 33.46 11.28
C ILE A 409 11.04 32.70 10.62
N PHE A 410 11.57 33.20 9.50
CA PHE A 410 12.71 32.61 8.78
C PHE A 410 14.03 33.24 9.20
N THR A 411 14.56 32.81 10.34
CA THR A 411 15.91 33.20 10.79
C THR A 411 17.00 32.58 9.91
N LEU A 412 18.23 33.13 9.93
CA LEU A 412 19.35 32.57 9.13
C LEU A 412 19.65 31.10 9.47
N SER A 413 19.57 30.74 10.75
CA SER A 413 19.74 29.35 11.21
C SER A 413 18.62 28.45 10.68
N GLU A 414 17.39 28.95 10.67
CA GLU A 414 16.22 28.23 10.17
C GLU A 414 16.32 28.04 8.64
N MET A 415 16.69 29.08 7.89
CA MET A 415 16.95 28.98 6.45
C MET A 415 18.05 27.97 6.13
N TRP A 416 19.11 27.90 6.95
CA TRP A 416 20.19 26.95 6.75
C TRP A 416 19.76 25.51 7.07
N ALA A 417 18.95 25.30 8.10
CA ALA A 417 18.35 24.00 8.39
C ALA A 417 17.42 23.54 7.25
N GLN A 418 16.56 24.42 6.76
CA GLN A 418 15.70 24.15 5.61
C GLN A 418 16.49 23.82 4.34
N PHE A 419 17.59 24.54 4.09
CA PHE A 419 18.47 24.24 2.98
C PHE A 419 19.05 22.83 3.06
N LYS A 420 19.43 22.36 4.27
CA LYS A 420 19.93 20.99 4.46
C LYS A 420 18.84 19.95 4.20
N ASP A 421 17.66 20.14 4.78
CA ASP A 421 16.53 19.23 4.61
C ASP A 421 16.12 19.17 3.12
N PHE A 422 16.04 20.32 2.45
CA PHE A 422 15.71 20.38 1.02
C PHE A 422 16.77 19.69 0.17
N ARG A 423 18.06 19.81 0.52
CA ARG A 423 19.14 19.07 -0.15
C ARG A 423 18.99 17.55 0.02
N GLU A 424 18.46 17.08 1.14
CA GLU A 424 18.14 15.66 1.33
C GLU A 424 16.95 15.23 0.46
N VAL A 425 15.91 16.07 0.38
CA VAL A 425 14.76 15.84 -0.53
C VAL A 425 15.21 15.75 -1.99
N THR A 426 16.21 16.50 -2.44
CA THR A 426 16.73 16.40 -3.83
C THR A 426 17.37 15.05 -4.19
N ARG A 427 17.52 14.13 -3.22
CA ARG A 427 18.01 12.75 -3.46
C ARG A 427 16.89 11.77 -3.83
N ILE A 428 15.64 12.23 -3.74
CA ILE A 428 14.41 11.53 -4.10
C ILE A 428 13.89 12.16 -5.39
#